data_AF-A0A4R6SBL7-F1
#
_entry.id   AF-A0A4R6SBL7-F1
#
_cell.length_a   1.000
_cell.length_b   1.000
_cell.length_c   1.000
_cell.angle_alpha   90.00
_cell.angle_beta   90.00
_cell.angle_gamma   90.00
#
_symmetry.space_group_name_H-M   'P 1'
#
loop_
_entity.id
_entity.type
_entity.pdbx_description
1 polymer ?
#
loop_
_entity_poly.entity_id
_entity_poly.type
_entity_poly.pdbx_seq_one_letter_code
_entity_poly.pdbx_strand_id
1 'polypeptide(L)'
;MMTTQSLNKFLMDEIKKIKISDYINNKILILFNIFYVFSAVFLILSNSANLSSLKFSSATIRGIIVQLQIILLLSLTIKYALKGFVSALILNVFSIFSVLTLMIAGNSISFLPALIAYLTVLIILYLIFVYQQEISLKINQLKKEKKKLHYMAYYDNLTEIANREMLIERLDYLSSMSEAEKINYKLIFIDFKNFKKINDSWGYEIGDYILQEIAFRLQKIVDENDLSARLGGDEFAVVVQRELETEELKRYIRKIKRELERTYKYDQKEIILSSNFGISAYPEDGHNSKEMIRSADIAIYKAKQNPNKEIEFFVKNMEKDVIVGVQMEDSLKRAIKNEEFHLVFQPQYKIDGEKLRGFETLIRWHSTEQGTISPALFIPVAEKTGLIKEIGEWVIRTSIRKFKLLEENFKEIPVLSINISVVQLTDPDFVAAVKRIIDEEKIKGFKLEFEITESLFISDQEYVIDVLYKLKELGISIAMDDFGTGYASLSYLQHIPLDVIKIDKAFIDLISQNPESEKMMVPPIIEMAQQWGIKVVAEGVETVEQLHYLEDHNCDYLQGFLLNKPLSEYQISKVF
;
A
#
# COMPACT_ATOMS: atom_id res chain seq x y z
N MET A 1 -5.47 -15.09 45.66
CA MET A 1 -5.82 -16.22 46.54
C MET A 1 -7.30 -16.54 46.31
N MET A 2 -7.61 -17.70 45.74
CA MET A 2 -8.99 -18.20 45.73
C MET A 2 -9.43 -18.41 47.18
N THR A 3 -10.58 -17.87 47.58
CA THR A 3 -11.16 -18.12 48.92
C THR A 3 -11.46 -19.62 49.04
N THR A 4 -11.37 -20.18 50.25
CA THR A 4 -11.65 -21.59 50.54
C THR A 4 -13.01 -22.07 49.99
N GLN A 5 -14.01 -21.17 49.93
CA GLN A 5 -15.31 -21.43 49.30
C GLN A 5 -15.24 -21.56 47.77
N SER A 6 -14.42 -20.76 47.09
CA SER A 6 -14.25 -20.84 45.62
C SER A 6 -13.51 -22.12 45.20
N LEU A 7 -12.54 -22.58 46.02
CA LEU A 7 -11.81 -23.82 45.78
C LEU A 7 -12.72 -25.05 45.94
N ASN A 8 -13.58 -25.07 46.97
CA ASN A 8 -14.54 -26.16 47.17
C ASN A 8 -15.59 -26.26 46.05
N LYS A 9 -16.09 -25.12 45.55
CA LYS A 9 -17.03 -25.10 44.43
C LYS A 9 -16.37 -25.58 43.14
N PHE A 10 -15.14 -25.13 42.86
CA PHE A 10 -14.35 -25.57 41.71
C PHE A 10 -14.03 -27.07 41.75
N LEU A 11 -13.64 -27.59 42.92
CA LEU A 11 -13.40 -29.01 43.16
C LEU A 11 -14.63 -29.86 42.83
N MET A 12 -15.82 -29.44 43.30
CA MET A 12 -17.06 -30.15 43.02
C MET A 12 -17.43 -30.13 41.53
N ASP A 13 -17.15 -29.03 40.83
CA ASP A 13 -17.40 -28.91 39.40
C ASP A 13 -16.39 -29.70 38.54
N GLU A 14 -15.12 -29.77 38.94
CA GLU A 14 -14.10 -30.61 38.30
C GLU A 14 -14.36 -32.11 38.53
N ILE A 15 -14.71 -32.50 39.76
CA ILE A 15 -15.05 -33.90 40.09
C ILE A 15 -16.26 -34.37 39.27
N LYS A 16 -17.27 -33.52 39.07
CA LYS A 16 -18.44 -33.84 38.23
C LYS A 16 -18.11 -34.07 36.75
N LYS A 17 -16.99 -33.53 36.25
CA LYS A 17 -16.54 -33.72 34.85
C LYS A 17 -15.84 -35.05 34.62
N ILE A 18 -15.50 -35.78 35.68
CA ILE A 18 -14.81 -37.05 35.58
C ILE A 18 -15.79 -38.15 35.14
N LYS A 19 -15.61 -38.68 33.93
CA LYS A 19 -16.37 -39.83 33.44
C LYS A 19 -15.70 -41.14 33.86
N ILE A 20 -16.50 -42.15 34.21
CA ILE A 20 -16.01 -43.49 34.55
C ILE A 20 -15.22 -44.13 33.39
N SER A 21 -15.60 -43.82 32.13
CA SER A 21 -14.89 -44.24 30.92
C SER A 21 -13.41 -43.85 30.90
N ASP A 22 -13.07 -42.73 31.53
CA ASP A 22 -11.71 -42.20 31.53
C ASP A 22 -10.77 -42.97 32.46
N TYR A 23 -11.31 -43.64 33.48
CA TYR A 23 -10.53 -44.54 34.34
C TYR A 23 -10.33 -45.90 33.67
N ILE A 24 -11.38 -46.41 33.01
CA ILE A 24 -11.38 -47.73 32.36
C ILE A 24 -10.36 -47.77 31.19
N ASN A 25 -10.19 -46.65 30.48
CA ASN A 25 -9.28 -46.59 29.33
C ASN A 25 -7.80 -46.47 29.71
N ASN A 26 -7.46 -46.22 30.98
CA ASN A 26 -6.08 -46.02 31.42
C ASN A 26 -5.51 -47.27 32.11
N LYS A 27 -4.99 -48.20 31.30
CA LYS A 27 -4.45 -49.50 31.76
C LYS A 27 -3.40 -49.38 32.88
N ILE A 28 -2.58 -48.33 32.86
CA ILE A 28 -1.53 -48.14 33.87
C ILE A 28 -2.14 -47.66 35.19
N LEU A 29 -3.11 -46.73 35.14
CA LEU A 29 -3.84 -46.31 36.33
C LEU A 29 -4.56 -47.49 37.00
N ILE A 30 -5.16 -48.38 36.21
CA ILE A 30 -5.78 -49.62 36.72
C ILE A 30 -4.73 -50.52 37.38
N LEU A 31 -3.59 -50.75 36.73
CA LEU A 31 -2.52 -51.58 37.27
C LEU A 31 -1.98 -51.07 38.62
N PHE A 32 -1.81 -49.75 38.76
CA PHE A 32 -1.41 -49.14 40.03
C PHE A 32 -2.44 -49.37 41.14
N ASN A 33 -3.73 -49.19 40.84
CA ASN A 33 -4.81 -49.46 41.80
C ASN A 33 -4.85 -50.94 42.20
N ILE A 34 -4.69 -51.86 41.24
CA ILE A 34 -4.64 -53.30 41.50
C ILE A 34 -3.47 -53.65 42.42
N PHE A 35 -2.26 -53.16 42.11
CA PHE A 35 -1.07 -53.40 42.92
C PHE A 35 -1.23 -52.85 44.35
N TYR A 36 -1.87 -51.68 44.49
CA TYR A 36 -2.23 -51.13 45.79
C TYR A 36 -3.15 -52.06 46.58
N VAL A 37 -4.25 -52.54 45.96
CA VAL A 37 -5.18 -53.47 46.61
C VAL A 37 -4.47 -54.76 47.03
N PHE A 38 -3.61 -55.33 46.19
CA PHE A 38 -2.80 -56.50 46.56
C PHE A 38 -1.91 -56.25 47.78
N SER A 39 -1.24 -55.10 47.83
CA SER A 39 -0.42 -54.74 48.99
C SER A 39 -1.26 -54.57 50.27
N ALA A 40 -2.51 -54.09 50.16
CA ALA A 40 -3.43 -53.94 51.29
C ALA A 40 -3.89 -55.30 51.83
N VAL A 41 -4.16 -56.26 50.94
CA VAL A 41 -4.43 -57.65 51.33
C VAL A 41 -3.22 -58.25 52.06
N PHE A 42 -2.01 -58.01 51.57
CA PHE A 42 -0.79 -58.50 52.20
C PHE A 42 -0.55 -57.87 53.59
N LEU A 43 -0.92 -56.60 53.79
CA LEU A 43 -0.90 -55.94 55.09
C LEU A 43 -1.82 -56.65 56.10
N ILE A 44 -3.03 -57.02 55.69
CA ILE A 44 -4.00 -57.76 56.53
C ILE A 44 -3.45 -59.16 56.88
N LEU A 45 -2.91 -59.88 55.89
CA LEU A 45 -2.36 -61.23 56.09
C LEU A 45 -1.09 -61.25 56.95
N SER A 46 -0.33 -60.14 56.99
CA SER A 46 0.86 -60.03 57.86
C SER A 46 0.52 -60.11 59.36
N ASN A 47 -0.75 -60.01 59.73
CA ASN A 47 -1.23 -60.17 61.10
C ASN A 47 -1.39 -61.65 61.52
N SER A 48 -1.65 -62.55 60.57
CA SER A 48 -1.86 -63.98 60.81
C SER A 48 -0.68 -64.86 60.38
N ALA A 49 0.22 -64.32 59.55
CA ALA A 49 1.30 -65.09 58.97
C ALA A 49 2.51 -65.16 59.91
N ASN A 50 2.77 -66.36 60.44
CA ASN A 50 4.04 -66.69 61.08
C ASN A 50 5.12 -66.84 59.99
N LEU A 51 5.68 -65.73 59.52
CA LEU A 51 6.79 -65.69 58.56
C LEU A 51 8.12 -66.07 59.25
N SER A 52 8.19 -67.28 59.81
CA SER A 52 9.37 -67.78 60.54
C SER A 52 10.61 -67.99 59.65
N SER A 53 10.44 -67.99 58.32
CA SER A 53 11.54 -68.19 57.35
C SER A 53 12.31 -66.92 56.99
N LEU A 54 11.77 -65.72 57.25
CA LEU A 54 12.31 -64.46 56.72
C LEU A 54 13.10 -63.59 57.72
N LYS A 55 13.28 -64.03 58.98
CA LYS A 55 13.99 -63.31 60.07
C LYS A 55 13.51 -61.88 60.39
N PHE A 56 12.51 -61.34 59.68
CA PHE A 56 11.95 -60.01 59.95
C PHE A 56 10.81 -60.07 60.97
N SER A 57 10.70 -59.04 61.81
CA SER A 57 9.54 -58.87 62.66
C SER A 57 8.30 -58.53 61.82
N SER A 58 7.11 -58.96 62.26
CA SER A 58 5.86 -58.62 61.57
C SER A 58 5.64 -57.09 61.51
N ALA A 59 6.14 -56.34 62.50
CA ALA A 59 6.11 -54.88 62.50
C ALA A 59 6.99 -54.28 61.38
N THR A 60 8.16 -54.85 61.12
CA THR A 60 9.05 -54.43 60.02
C THR A 60 8.37 -54.65 58.67
N ILE A 61 7.75 -55.81 58.46
CA ILE A 61 7.05 -56.14 57.22
C ILE A 61 5.87 -55.18 56.99
N ARG A 62 5.07 -54.90 58.02
CA ARG A 62 3.99 -53.90 57.96
C ARG A 62 4.50 -52.52 57.58
N GLY A 63 5.60 -52.06 58.19
CA GLY A 63 6.21 -50.78 57.87
C GLY A 63 6.61 -50.66 56.40
N ILE A 64 7.23 -51.72 55.85
CA ILE A 64 7.62 -51.76 54.43
C ILE A 64 6.39 -51.67 53.52
N ILE A 65 5.33 -52.43 53.80
CA ILE A 65 4.10 -52.42 53.00
C ILE A 65 3.44 -51.04 53.01
N VAL A 66 3.31 -50.43 54.19
CA VAL A 66 2.73 -49.08 54.33
C VAL A 66 3.56 -48.07 53.54
N GLN A 67 4.89 -48.13 53.61
CA GLN A 67 5.74 -47.22 52.85
C GLN A 67 5.58 -47.39 51.33
N LEU A 68 5.49 -48.64 50.84
CA LEU A 68 5.22 -48.92 49.43
C LEU A 68 3.86 -48.37 48.99
N GLN A 69 2.83 -48.53 49.82
CA GLN A 69 1.50 -47.97 49.56
C GLN A 69 1.54 -46.45 49.46
N ILE A 70 2.24 -45.79 50.36
CA ILE A 70 2.39 -44.33 50.33
C ILE A 70 3.08 -43.88 49.03
N ILE A 71 4.16 -44.55 48.63
CA ILE A 71 4.85 -44.25 47.36
C ILE A 71 3.89 -44.39 46.17
N LEU A 72 3.05 -45.43 46.14
CA LEU A 72 2.06 -45.62 45.09
C LEU A 72 1.02 -44.49 45.07
N LEU A 73 0.50 -44.08 46.23
CA LEU A 73 -0.48 -42.99 46.34
C LEU A 73 0.11 -41.66 45.82
N LEU A 74 1.33 -41.33 46.23
CA LEU A 74 2.02 -40.13 45.78
C LEU A 74 2.29 -40.20 44.27
N SER A 75 2.76 -41.34 43.77
CA SER A 75 3.00 -41.55 42.33
C SER A 75 1.71 -41.43 41.52
N LEU A 76 0.59 -41.94 42.03
CA LEU A 76 -0.72 -41.81 41.38
C LEU A 76 -1.10 -40.35 41.22
N THR A 77 -1.04 -39.58 42.32
CA THR A 77 -1.40 -38.15 42.33
C THR A 77 -0.49 -37.31 41.45
N ILE A 78 0.83 -37.55 41.47
CA ILE A 78 1.78 -36.81 40.64
C ILE A 78 1.54 -37.08 39.15
N LYS A 79 1.38 -38.35 38.76
CA LYS A 79 1.36 -38.76 37.35
C LYS A 79 0.02 -38.50 36.66
N TYR A 80 -1.09 -38.62 37.39
CA TYR A 80 -2.44 -38.60 36.81
C TYR A 80 -3.28 -37.40 37.28
N ALA A 81 -2.64 -36.38 37.88
CA ALA A 81 -3.26 -35.14 38.31
C ALA A 81 -4.57 -35.38 39.08
N LEU A 82 -5.68 -34.72 38.72
CA LEU A 82 -6.98 -34.87 39.36
C LEU A 82 -7.46 -36.33 39.45
N LYS A 83 -7.28 -37.12 38.39
CA LYS A 83 -7.72 -38.53 38.37
C LYS A 83 -6.90 -39.37 39.35
N GLY A 84 -5.59 -39.13 39.37
CA GLY A 84 -4.67 -39.75 40.31
C GLY A 84 -4.92 -39.36 41.76
N PHE A 85 -5.25 -38.09 42.00
CA PHE A 85 -5.60 -37.57 43.32
C PHE A 85 -6.87 -38.24 43.85
N VAL A 86 -7.93 -38.31 43.05
CA VAL A 86 -9.20 -38.95 43.46
C VAL A 86 -8.99 -40.44 43.75
N SER A 87 -8.27 -41.18 42.91
CA SER A 87 -7.92 -42.58 43.20
C SER A 87 -7.11 -42.71 44.49
N ALA A 88 -6.07 -41.89 44.66
CA ALA A 88 -5.23 -41.94 45.85
C ALA A 88 -6.00 -41.60 47.13
N LEU A 89 -6.92 -40.63 47.07
CA LEU A 89 -7.77 -40.25 48.20
C LEU A 89 -8.68 -41.41 48.63
N ILE A 90 -9.37 -42.05 47.67
CA ILE A 90 -10.25 -43.19 47.94
C ILE A 90 -9.46 -44.35 48.56
N LEU A 91 -8.33 -44.70 47.96
CA LEU A 91 -7.46 -45.77 48.45
C LEU A 91 -6.89 -45.49 49.84
N ASN A 92 -6.50 -44.24 50.12
CA ASN A 92 -5.97 -43.82 51.41
C ASN A 92 -7.04 -43.87 52.50
N VAL A 93 -8.25 -43.37 52.22
CA VAL A 93 -9.40 -43.45 53.15
C VAL A 93 -9.75 -44.91 53.48
N PHE A 94 -9.78 -45.78 52.47
CA PHE A 94 -9.97 -47.22 52.67
C PHE A 94 -8.89 -47.83 53.57
N SER A 95 -7.64 -47.40 53.42
CA SER A 95 -6.51 -47.89 54.21
C SER A 95 -6.58 -47.44 55.67
N ILE A 96 -6.99 -46.19 55.91
CA ILE A 96 -7.27 -45.66 57.26
C ILE A 96 -8.36 -46.52 57.93
N PHE A 97 -9.48 -46.74 57.24
CA PHE A 97 -10.57 -47.55 57.77
C PHE A 97 -10.12 -48.98 58.09
N SER A 98 -9.40 -49.62 57.16
CA SER A 98 -8.89 -50.98 57.32
C SER A 98 -7.96 -51.10 58.54
N VAL A 99 -7.04 -50.15 58.72
CA VAL A 99 -6.16 -50.13 59.89
C VAL A 99 -6.93 -49.93 61.20
N LEU A 100 -7.92 -49.03 61.23
CA LEU A 100 -8.76 -48.83 62.40
C LEU A 100 -9.53 -50.10 62.78
N THR A 101 -10.10 -50.81 61.80
CA THR A 101 -10.77 -52.09 62.02
C THR A 101 -9.82 -53.13 62.60
N LEU A 102 -8.59 -53.23 62.08
CA LEU A 102 -7.56 -54.16 62.60
C LEU A 102 -7.15 -53.81 64.03
N MET A 103 -7.01 -52.53 64.38
CA MET A 103 -6.68 -52.09 65.73
C MET A 103 -7.78 -52.44 66.73
N ILE A 104 -9.05 -52.23 66.36
CA ILE A 104 -10.22 -52.53 67.20
C ILE A 104 -10.37 -54.05 67.36
N ALA A 105 -10.34 -54.81 66.26
CA ALA A 105 -10.53 -56.26 66.28
C ALA A 105 -9.40 -57.00 67.00
N GLY A 106 -8.16 -56.53 66.85
CA GLY A 106 -6.97 -57.11 67.48
C GLY A 106 -6.66 -56.58 68.89
N ASN A 107 -7.43 -55.61 69.39
CA ASN A 107 -7.19 -54.89 70.64
C ASN A 107 -5.70 -54.52 70.85
N SER A 108 -5.06 -53.99 69.79
CA SER A 108 -3.61 -53.76 69.73
C SER A 108 -3.27 -52.42 69.09
N ILE A 109 -2.30 -51.72 69.67
CA ILE A 109 -1.78 -50.44 69.16
C ILE A 109 -0.69 -50.65 68.09
N SER A 110 -0.39 -51.90 67.72
CA SER A 110 0.71 -52.24 66.79
C SER A 110 0.59 -51.66 65.37
N PHE A 111 -0.58 -51.14 64.99
CA PHE A 111 -0.81 -50.45 63.70
C PHE A 111 -0.87 -48.91 63.82
N LEU A 112 -0.68 -48.34 65.01
CA LEU A 112 -0.71 -46.88 65.21
C LEU A 112 0.26 -46.11 64.29
N PRO A 113 1.50 -46.58 64.04
CA PRO A 113 2.38 -45.91 63.08
C PRO A 113 1.81 -45.85 61.66
N ALA A 114 1.10 -46.89 61.21
CA ALA A 114 0.47 -46.93 59.90
C ALA A 114 -0.67 -45.92 59.80
N LEU A 115 -1.49 -45.81 60.84
CA LEU A 115 -2.56 -44.81 60.92
C LEU A 115 -2.00 -43.38 60.80
N ILE A 116 -0.95 -43.06 61.56
CA ILE A 116 -0.27 -41.76 61.48
C ILE A 116 0.29 -41.52 60.07
N ALA A 117 0.88 -42.54 59.45
CA ALA A 117 1.42 -42.45 58.10
C ALA A 117 0.33 -42.17 57.04
N TYR A 118 -0.85 -42.79 57.12
CA TYR A 118 -1.94 -42.46 56.19
C TYR A 118 -2.55 -41.08 56.43
N LEU A 119 -2.70 -40.66 57.70
CA LEU A 119 -3.19 -39.32 58.04
C LEU A 119 -2.25 -38.21 57.56
N THR A 120 -0.92 -38.41 57.69
CA THR A 120 0.07 -37.46 57.15
C THR A 120 0.04 -37.42 55.63
N VAL A 121 -0.15 -38.57 54.96
CA VAL A 121 -0.28 -38.62 53.50
C VAL A 121 -1.52 -37.91 53.00
N LEU A 122 -2.63 -37.90 53.75
CA LEU A 122 -3.81 -37.10 53.38
C LEU A 122 -3.46 -35.61 53.19
N ILE A 123 -2.65 -35.07 54.09
CA ILE A 123 -2.16 -33.68 54.03
C ILE A 123 -1.23 -33.51 52.82
N ILE A 124 -0.31 -34.45 52.59
CA ILE A 124 0.61 -34.38 51.46
C ILE A 124 -0.13 -34.45 50.12
N LEU A 125 -1.12 -35.33 49.98
CA LEU A 125 -1.95 -35.45 48.78
C LEU A 125 -2.69 -34.14 48.50
N TYR A 126 -3.26 -33.52 49.55
CA TYR A 126 -3.91 -32.21 49.42
C TYR A 126 -2.93 -31.12 48.98
N LEU A 127 -1.73 -31.05 49.59
CA LEU A 127 -0.70 -30.09 49.19
C LEU A 127 -0.27 -30.28 47.72
N ILE A 128 0.01 -31.52 47.30
CA ILE A 128 0.37 -31.83 45.90
C ILE A 128 -0.74 -31.37 44.95
N PHE A 129 -2.00 -31.64 45.29
CA PHE A 129 -3.13 -31.23 44.47
C PHE A 129 -3.21 -29.71 44.33
N VAL A 130 -3.09 -28.96 45.43
CA VAL A 130 -3.12 -27.49 45.41
C VAL A 130 -1.97 -26.93 44.55
N TYR A 131 -0.75 -27.44 44.73
CA TYR A 131 0.41 -27.01 43.93
C TYR A 131 0.27 -27.32 42.45
N GLN A 132 -0.26 -28.50 42.08
CA GLN A 132 -0.51 -28.84 40.68
C GLN A 132 -1.50 -27.87 40.01
N GLN A 133 -2.54 -27.45 40.74
CA GLN A 133 -3.50 -26.48 40.22
C GLN A 133 -2.88 -25.10 40.03
N GLU A 134 -2.08 -24.63 40.99
CA GLU A 134 -1.38 -23.35 40.87
C GLU A 134 -0.41 -23.32 39.67
N ILE A 135 0.36 -24.41 39.47
CA ILE A 135 1.25 -24.55 38.31
C ILE A 135 0.45 -24.54 36.99
N SER A 136 -0.65 -25.29 36.92
CA SER A 136 -1.51 -25.34 35.73
C SER A 136 -2.07 -23.95 35.37
N LEU A 137 -2.53 -23.19 36.37
CA LEU A 137 -2.98 -21.82 36.19
C LEU A 137 -1.87 -20.91 35.66
N LYS A 138 -0.66 -21.01 36.23
CA LYS A 138 0.49 -20.21 35.81
C LYS A 138 0.96 -20.54 34.39
N ILE A 139 0.97 -21.82 34.01
CA ILE A 139 1.28 -22.26 32.63
C ILE A 139 0.23 -21.72 31.65
N ASN A 140 -1.05 -21.77 32.01
CA ASN A 140 -2.12 -21.24 31.15
C ASN A 140 -2.04 -19.71 31.00
N GLN A 141 -1.69 -18.98 32.06
CA GLN A 141 -1.42 -17.54 31.99
C GLN A 141 -0.24 -17.24 31.06
N LEU A 142 0.90 -17.91 31.24
CA LEU A 142 2.07 -17.76 30.38
C LEU A 142 1.76 -18.07 28.91
N LYS A 143 0.97 -19.10 28.63
CA LYS A 143 0.51 -19.41 27.26
C LYS A 143 -0.33 -18.29 26.67
N LYS A 144 -1.26 -17.72 27.44
CA LYS A 144 -2.10 -16.59 27.00
C LYS A 144 -1.26 -15.34 26.75
N GLU A 145 -0.34 -15.01 27.65
CA GLU A 145 0.57 -13.89 27.52
C GLU A 145 1.49 -14.04 26.30
N LYS A 146 2.07 -15.23 26.10
CA LYS A 146 2.87 -15.52 24.90
C LYS A 146 2.07 -15.36 23.62
N LYS A 147 0.83 -15.86 23.58
CA LYS A 147 -0.06 -15.68 22.43
C LYS A 147 -0.37 -14.21 22.18
N LYS A 148 -0.62 -13.43 23.24
CA LYS A 148 -0.87 -11.99 23.14
C LYS A 148 0.36 -11.24 22.63
N LEU A 149 1.56 -11.54 23.16
CA LEU A 149 2.81 -10.95 22.69
C LEU A 149 3.07 -11.26 21.22
N HIS A 150 2.86 -12.51 20.81
CA HIS A 150 2.97 -12.90 19.41
C HIS A 150 1.98 -12.13 18.53
N TYR A 151 0.73 -12.00 18.97
CA TYR A 151 -0.27 -11.21 18.24
C TYR A 151 0.14 -9.74 18.10
N MET A 152 0.59 -9.11 19.18
CA MET A 152 1.05 -7.71 19.18
C MET A 152 2.31 -7.48 18.33
N ALA A 153 3.14 -8.51 18.15
CA ALA A 153 4.36 -8.41 17.34
C ALA A 153 4.08 -8.56 15.84
N TYR A 154 3.04 -9.29 15.45
CA TYR A 154 2.82 -9.74 14.06
C TYR A 154 1.51 -9.27 13.42
N TYR A 155 0.60 -8.67 14.20
CA TYR A 155 -0.70 -8.20 13.71
C TYR A 155 -0.87 -6.71 14.02
N ASP A 156 -1.56 -6.02 13.12
CA ASP A 156 -1.91 -4.61 13.29
C ASP A 156 -3.06 -4.47 14.30
N ASN A 157 -2.88 -3.60 15.30
CA ASN A 157 -3.83 -3.46 16.40
C ASN A 157 -5.19 -2.88 15.97
N LEU A 158 -5.22 -2.09 14.88
CA LEU A 158 -6.45 -1.47 14.41
C LEU A 158 -7.24 -2.42 13.50
N THR A 159 -6.54 -3.06 12.56
CA THR A 159 -7.15 -3.81 11.46
C THR A 159 -7.16 -5.33 11.64
N GLU A 160 -6.44 -5.85 12.65
CA GLU A 160 -6.35 -7.28 12.99
C GLU A 160 -5.79 -8.20 11.88
N ILE A 161 -5.32 -7.65 10.75
CA ILE A 161 -4.53 -8.38 9.75
C ILE A 161 -3.03 -8.37 10.12
N ALA A 162 -2.23 -9.11 9.36
CA ALA A 162 -0.78 -9.13 9.56
C ALA A 162 -0.19 -7.71 9.48
N ASN A 163 0.85 -7.44 10.25
CA ASN A 163 1.59 -6.18 10.16
C ASN A 163 2.82 -6.33 9.24
N ARG A 164 3.59 -5.25 9.12
CA ARG A 164 4.83 -5.21 8.34
C ARG A 164 5.85 -6.28 8.75
N GLU A 165 6.02 -6.55 10.04
CA GLU A 165 6.99 -7.55 10.53
C GLU A 165 6.59 -8.96 10.09
N MET A 166 5.31 -9.31 10.21
CA MET A 166 4.80 -10.61 9.72
C MET A 166 4.94 -10.76 8.21
N LEU A 167 4.72 -9.68 7.46
CA LEU A 167 4.94 -9.68 6.01
C LEU A 167 6.40 -9.99 5.68
N ILE A 168 7.35 -9.29 6.32
CA ILE A 168 8.79 -9.48 6.10
C ILE A 168 9.21 -10.91 6.43
N GLU A 169 8.83 -11.40 7.62
CA GLU A 169 9.13 -12.78 8.04
C GLU A 169 8.57 -13.80 7.05
N ARG A 170 7.34 -13.57 6.54
CA ARG A 170 6.74 -14.46 5.54
C ARG A 170 7.50 -14.42 4.21
N LEU A 171 7.90 -13.25 3.73
CA LEU A 171 8.65 -13.10 2.48
C LEU A 171 10.04 -13.75 2.57
N ASP A 172 10.74 -13.57 3.70
CA ASP A 172 12.05 -14.19 3.93
C ASP A 172 11.94 -15.72 4.03
N TYR A 173 10.91 -16.21 4.73
CA TYR A 173 10.59 -17.64 4.78
C TYR A 173 10.35 -18.22 3.38
N LEU A 174 9.49 -17.57 2.58
CA LEU A 174 9.20 -18.00 1.22
C LEU A 174 10.46 -17.99 0.34
N SER A 175 11.25 -16.91 0.40
CA SER A 175 12.52 -16.80 -0.35
C SER A 175 13.46 -17.96 -0.01
N SER A 176 13.57 -18.32 1.28
CA SER A 176 14.44 -19.42 1.72
C SER A 176 13.95 -20.81 1.27
N MET A 177 12.63 -21.02 1.20
CA MET A 177 12.06 -22.25 0.67
C MET A 177 12.20 -22.34 -0.86
N SER A 178 12.05 -21.21 -1.56
CA SER A 178 12.10 -21.14 -3.01
C SER A 178 13.45 -21.53 -3.61
N GLU A 179 14.56 -21.25 -2.91
CA GLU A 179 15.89 -21.72 -3.34
C GLU A 179 15.98 -23.26 -3.39
N ALA A 180 15.24 -23.96 -2.54
CA ALA A 180 15.22 -25.43 -2.47
C ALA A 180 14.09 -26.05 -3.32
N GLU A 181 12.92 -25.42 -3.38
CA GLU A 181 11.67 -26.01 -3.90
C GLU A 181 11.10 -25.30 -5.16
N LYS A 182 11.77 -24.27 -5.68
CA LYS A 182 11.33 -23.45 -6.84
C LYS A 182 9.94 -22.83 -6.70
N ILE A 183 9.61 -22.36 -5.49
CA ILE A 183 8.34 -21.67 -5.22
C ILE A 183 8.36 -20.27 -5.82
N ASN A 184 7.36 -19.94 -6.64
CA ASN A 184 7.16 -18.58 -7.19
C ASN A 184 6.04 -17.88 -6.44
N TYR A 185 6.29 -16.70 -5.90
CA TYR A 185 5.28 -15.88 -5.23
C TYR A 185 5.28 -14.45 -5.78
N LYS A 186 4.17 -13.74 -5.57
CA LYS A 186 4.01 -12.35 -5.99
C LYS A 186 3.65 -11.49 -4.79
N LEU A 187 4.21 -10.28 -4.75
CA LEU A 187 3.88 -9.28 -3.75
C LEU A 187 3.07 -8.17 -4.44
N ILE A 188 1.91 -7.86 -3.89
CA ILE A 188 1.04 -6.78 -4.33
C ILE A 188 1.04 -5.75 -3.22
N PHE A 189 1.51 -4.54 -3.50
CA PHE A 189 1.31 -3.38 -2.63
C PHE A 189 0.09 -2.58 -3.09
N ILE A 190 -0.61 -1.98 -2.13
CA ILE A 190 -1.85 -1.24 -2.32
C ILE A 190 -1.74 0.08 -1.55
N ASP A 191 -1.92 1.20 -2.24
CA ASP A 191 -1.87 2.55 -1.69
C ASP A 191 -3.15 3.30 -2.05
N PHE A 192 -3.81 3.90 -1.05
CA PHE A 192 -5.08 4.59 -1.25
C PHE A 192 -4.89 6.08 -1.53
N LYS A 193 -5.48 6.58 -2.62
CA LYS A 193 -5.36 7.98 -3.02
C LYS A 193 -6.11 8.89 -2.04
N ASN A 194 -5.50 10.02 -1.70
CA ASN A 194 -6.11 11.09 -0.89
C ASN A 194 -6.61 10.66 0.51
N PHE A 195 -6.12 9.56 1.08
CA PHE A 195 -6.55 9.12 2.42
C PHE A 195 -6.28 10.17 3.50
N LYS A 196 -5.16 10.91 3.39
CA LYS A 196 -4.88 12.05 4.26
C LYS A 196 -5.98 13.12 4.20
N LYS A 197 -6.52 13.44 3.02
CA LYS A 197 -7.62 14.43 2.89
C LYS A 197 -8.88 13.96 3.63
N ILE A 198 -9.13 12.65 3.71
CA ILE A 198 -10.24 12.09 4.49
C ILE A 198 -10.02 12.37 5.98
N ASN A 199 -8.84 12.07 6.50
CA ASN A 199 -8.52 12.36 7.90
C ASN A 199 -8.60 13.86 8.21
N ASP A 200 -8.08 14.70 7.30
CA ASP A 200 -8.09 16.16 7.48
C ASP A 200 -9.51 16.75 7.40
N SER A 201 -10.37 16.21 6.53
CA SER A 201 -11.73 16.73 6.31
C SER A 201 -12.76 16.19 7.30
N TRP A 202 -12.63 14.91 7.68
CA TRP A 202 -13.66 14.17 8.41
C TRP A 202 -13.18 13.55 9.72
N GLY A 203 -11.90 13.71 10.06
CA GLY A 203 -11.31 13.24 11.31
C GLY A 203 -10.81 11.80 11.26
N TYR A 204 -9.94 11.47 12.22
CA TYR A 204 -9.27 10.16 12.31
C TYR A 204 -10.23 8.99 12.60
N GLU A 205 -11.37 9.22 13.26
CA GLU A 205 -12.35 8.17 13.55
C GLU A 205 -12.93 7.54 12.27
N ILE A 206 -13.22 8.37 11.27
CA ILE A 206 -13.71 7.90 9.96
C ILE A 206 -12.58 7.20 9.20
N GLY A 207 -11.35 7.72 9.27
CA GLY A 207 -10.19 7.05 8.71
C GLY A 207 -9.98 5.65 9.29
N ASP A 208 -10.02 5.53 10.62
CA ASP A 208 -9.86 4.26 11.32
C ASP A 208 -10.94 3.24 10.92
N TYR A 209 -12.20 3.68 10.83
CA TYR A 209 -13.29 2.84 10.33
C TYR A 209 -13.02 2.34 8.90
N ILE A 210 -12.57 3.22 8.01
CA ILE A 210 -12.29 2.84 6.62
C ILE A 210 -11.14 1.82 6.55
N LEU A 211 -10.08 2.00 7.34
CA LEU A 211 -8.95 1.06 7.40
C LEU A 211 -9.40 -0.33 7.89
N GLN A 212 -10.27 -0.37 8.90
CA GLN A 212 -10.87 -1.62 9.38
C GLN A 212 -11.71 -2.30 8.29
N GLU A 213 -12.51 -1.53 7.57
CA GLU A 213 -13.35 -2.05 6.49
C GLU A 213 -12.52 -2.53 5.28
N ILE A 214 -11.42 -1.83 4.94
CA ILE A 214 -10.44 -2.29 3.94
C ILE A 214 -9.88 -3.66 4.34
N ALA A 215 -9.41 -3.79 5.58
CA ALA A 215 -8.82 -5.04 6.07
C ALA A 215 -9.83 -6.19 6.08
N PHE A 216 -11.07 -5.91 6.50
CA PHE A 216 -12.16 -6.87 6.46
C PHE A 216 -12.47 -7.36 5.04
N ARG A 217 -12.54 -6.43 4.07
CA ARG A 217 -12.74 -6.77 2.66
C ARG A 217 -11.57 -7.57 2.10
N LEU A 218 -10.33 -7.20 2.44
CA LEU A 218 -9.12 -7.94 2.08
C LEU A 218 -9.17 -9.38 2.60
N GLN A 219 -9.43 -9.59 3.89
CA GLN A 219 -9.53 -10.94 4.48
C GLN A 219 -10.59 -11.81 3.81
N LYS A 220 -11.69 -11.23 3.34
CA LYS A 220 -12.76 -11.97 2.64
C LYS A 220 -12.44 -12.32 1.19
N ILE A 221 -11.69 -11.46 0.50
CA ILE A 221 -11.43 -11.61 -0.94
C ILE A 221 -10.15 -12.39 -1.22
N VAL A 222 -9.17 -12.30 -0.31
CA VAL A 222 -7.87 -12.95 -0.39
C VAL A 222 -8.02 -14.44 -0.05
N ASP A 223 -7.32 -15.28 -0.81
CA ASP A 223 -7.29 -16.74 -0.65
C ASP A 223 -6.68 -17.14 0.69
N GLU A 224 -7.11 -18.27 1.27
CA GLU A 224 -6.61 -18.76 2.56
C GLU A 224 -5.11 -19.10 2.56
N ASN A 225 -4.54 -19.36 1.39
CA ASN A 225 -3.11 -19.63 1.21
C ASN A 225 -2.27 -18.36 1.01
N ASP A 226 -2.91 -17.23 0.73
CA ASP A 226 -2.27 -15.94 0.56
C ASP A 226 -2.20 -15.19 1.91
N LEU A 227 -1.37 -14.15 2.00
CA LEU A 227 -1.25 -13.33 3.21
C LEU A 227 -1.68 -11.89 2.90
N SER A 228 -2.60 -11.32 3.67
CA SER A 228 -2.88 -9.88 3.64
C SER A 228 -2.27 -9.18 4.86
N ALA A 229 -1.67 -8.01 4.65
CA ALA A 229 -0.99 -7.23 5.68
C ALA A 229 -1.25 -5.73 5.55
N ARG A 230 -1.12 -4.99 6.65
CA ARG A 230 -1.05 -3.53 6.69
C ARG A 230 0.38 -3.11 7.02
N LEU A 231 0.95 -2.22 6.21
CA LEU A 231 2.33 -1.76 6.36
C LEU A 231 2.43 -0.56 7.31
N GLY A 232 1.42 0.30 7.30
CA GLY A 232 1.34 1.54 8.06
C GLY A 232 0.51 2.57 7.31
N GLY A 233 -0.05 3.56 8.01
CA GLY A 233 -0.92 4.55 7.37
C GLY A 233 -2.07 3.91 6.61
N ASP A 234 -2.15 4.21 5.32
CA ASP A 234 -3.08 3.70 4.32
C ASP A 234 -2.47 2.67 3.35
N GLU A 235 -1.31 2.11 3.68
CA GLU A 235 -0.62 1.13 2.83
C GLU A 235 -0.93 -0.31 3.27
N PHE A 236 -1.33 -1.13 2.29
CA PHE A 236 -1.63 -2.55 2.46
C PHE A 236 -0.82 -3.41 1.50
N ALA A 237 -0.68 -4.69 1.82
CA ALA A 237 0.01 -5.65 0.98
C ALA A 237 -0.72 -7.00 0.93
N VAL A 238 -0.55 -7.72 -0.19
CA VAL A 238 -0.99 -9.10 -0.35
C VAL A 238 0.16 -9.93 -0.92
N VAL A 239 0.53 -11.03 -0.25
CA VAL A 239 1.47 -12.04 -0.74
C VAL A 239 0.68 -13.17 -1.36
N VAL A 240 0.80 -13.32 -2.68
CA VAL A 240 0.19 -14.41 -3.44
C VAL A 240 1.18 -15.55 -3.55
N GLN A 241 0.92 -16.63 -2.83
CA GLN A 241 1.83 -17.78 -2.73
C GLN A 241 1.48 -18.89 -3.73
N ARG A 242 0.32 -18.75 -4.36
CA ARG A 242 -0.19 -19.68 -5.35
C ARG A 242 0.49 -19.45 -6.69
N GLU A 243 0.71 -20.53 -7.42
CA GLU A 243 1.18 -20.47 -8.78
C GLU A 243 0.02 -20.06 -9.70
N LEU A 244 -0.08 -18.75 -9.92
CA LEU A 244 -1.03 -18.15 -10.86
C LEU A 244 -0.29 -17.74 -12.14
N GLU A 245 -0.90 -18.04 -13.30
CA GLU A 245 -0.48 -17.46 -14.57
C GLU A 245 -0.75 -15.94 -14.59
N THR A 246 -0.07 -15.22 -15.48
CA THR A 246 -0.14 -13.74 -15.54
C THR A 246 -1.57 -13.21 -15.68
N GLU A 247 -2.41 -13.82 -16.52
CA GLU A 247 -3.79 -13.37 -16.71
C GLU A 247 -4.71 -13.72 -15.53
N GLU A 248 -4.43 -14.81 -14.83
CA GLU A 248 -5.14 -15.17 -13.60
C GLU A 248 -4.80 -14.21 -12.47
N LEU A 249 -3.51 -13.88 -12.32
CA LEU A 249 -3.04 -12.88 -11.37
C LEU A 249 -3.67 -11.52 -11.64
N LYS A 250 -3.68 -11.05 -12.89
CA LYS A 250 -4.35 -9.79 -13.26
C LYS A 250 -5.84 -9.81 -12.92
N ARG A 251 -6.53 -10.93 -13.17
CA ARG A 251 -7.95 -11.08 -12.80
C ARG A 251 -8.15 -11.03 -11.29
N TYR A 252 -7.26 -11.67 -10.54
CA TYR A 252 -7.28 -11.65 -9.08
C TYR A 252 -7.05 -10.24 -8.52
N ILE A 253 -6.06 -9.50 -9.03
CA ILE A 253 -5.79 -8.10 -8.64
C ILE A 253 -7.01 -7.22 -8.96
N ARG A 254 -7.59 -7.33 -10.17
CA ARG A 254 -8.81 -6.58 -10.52
C ARG A 254 -9.99 -6.91 -9.61
N LYS A 255 -10.11 -8.16 -9.17
CA LYS A 255 -11.14 -8.59 -8.20
C LYS A 255 -10.93 -7.92 -6.85
N ILE A 256 -9.69 -7.88 -6.36
CA ILE A 256 -9.31 -7.19 -5.11
C ILE A 256 -9.63 -5.69 -5.25
N LYS A 257 -9.09 -5.03 -6.27
CA LYS A 257 -9.32 -3.60 -6.54
C LYS A 257 -10.81 -3.25 -6.56
N ARG A 258 -11.61 -3.97 -7.35
CA ARG A 258 -13.06 -3.73 -7.42
C ARG A 258 -13.77 -3.88 -6.08
N GLU A 259 -13.29 -4.74 -5.18
CA GLU A 259 -13.88 -4.89 -3.84
C GLU A 259 -13.48 -3.73 -2.91
N LEU A 260 -12.23 -3.30 -2.97
CA LEU A 260 -11.72 -2.20 -2.16
C LEU A 260 -12.31 -0.86 -2.61
N GLU A 261 -12.58 -0.66 -3.90
CA GLU A 261 -13.11 0.61 -4.39
C GLU A 261 -14.65 0.74 -4.30
N ARG A 262 -15.31 -0.22 -3.66
CA ARG A 262 -16.74 -0.09 -3.33
C ARG A 262 -16.95 1.00 -2.29
N THR A 263 -18.08 1.69 -2.38
CA THR A 263 -18.50 2.70 -1.41
C THR A 263 -18.40 2.21 0.03
N TYR A 264 -17.76 3.02 0.88
CA TYR A 264 -17.69 2.88 2.32
C TYR A 264 -18.80 3.73 2.94
N LYS A 265 -19.59 3.14 3.85
CA LYS A 265 -20.75 3.80 4.46
C LYS A 265 -20.51 4.03 5.94
N TYR A 266 -20.44 5.30 6.35
CA TYR A 266 -20.28 5.68 7.76
C TYR A 266 -21.22 6.84 8.11
N ASP A 267 -22.09 6.65 9.09
CA ASP A 267 -23.02 7.68 9.59
C ASP A 267 -23.72 8.50 8.47
N GLN A 268 -24.40 7.77 7.57
CA GLN A 268 -25.09 8.30 6.36
C GLN A 268 -24.19 8.92 5.27
N LYS A 269 -22.87 8.95 5.45
CA LYS A 269 -21.91 9.38 4.42
C LYS A 269 -21.53 8.22 3.52
N GLU A 270 -21.33 8.52 2.24
CA GLU A 270 -20.82 7.60 1.24
C GLU A 270 -19.44 8.07 0.78
N ILE A 271 -18.44 7.22 0.97
CA ILE A 271 -17.03 7.53 0.71
C ILE A 271 -16.54 6.57 -0.36
N ILE A 272 -15.95 7.10 -1.42
CA ILE A 272 -15.33 6.31 -2.49
C ILE A 272 -13.84 6.57 -2.44
N LEU A 273 -13.07 5.49 -2.43
CA LEU A 273 -11.61 5.52 -2.44
C LEU A 273 -11.10 4.89 -3.72
N SER A 274 -10.10 5.53 -4.32
CA SER A 274 -9.31 4.95 -5.40
C SER A 274 -7.99 4.44 -4.85
N SER A 275 -7.42 3.42 -5.48
CA SER A 275 -6.19 2.78 -5.02
C SER A 275 -5.24 2.44 -6.17
N ASN A 276 -3.95 2.59 -5.90
CA ASN A 276 -2.85 2.18 -6.78
C ASN A 276 -2.31 0.83 -6.33
N PHE A 277 -1.98 -0.03 -7.29
CA PHE A 277 -1.43 -1.36 -7.06
C PHE A 277 -0.05 -1.47 -7.72
N GLY A 278 0.97 -1.80 -6.93
CA GLY A 278 2.31 -2.12 -7.42
C GLY A 278 2.61 -3.59 -7.20
N ILE A 279 3.08 -4.28 -8.24
CA ILE A 279 3.30 -5.74 -8.19
C ILE A 279 4.77 -6.06 -8.45
N SER A 280 5.35 -6.92 -7.61
CA SER A 280 6.64 -7.57 -7.86
C SER A 280 6.51 -9.09 -7.81
N ALA A 281 7.31 -9.79 -8.62
CA ALA A 281 7.35 -11.24 -8.73
C ALA A 281 8.72 -11.79 -8.30
N TYR A 282 8.70 -12.82 -7.46
CA TYR A 282 9.89 -13.58 -7.12
C TYR A 282 10.02 -14.77 -8.10
N PRO A 283 11.25 -15.05 -8.61
CA PRO A 283 12.53 -14.40 -8.31
C PRO A 283 12.92 -13.24 -9.24
N GLU A 284 12.08 -12.84 -10.19
CA GLU A 284 12.46 -11.92 -11.28
C GLU A 284 12.78 -10.49 -10.79
N ASP A 285 12.05 -10.04 -9.78
CA ASP A 285 12.02 -8.66 -9.30
C ASP A 285 12.70 -8.48 -7.94
N GLY A 286 13.24 -9.56 -7.35
CA GLY A 286 13.98 -9.53 -6.09
C GLY A 286 14.24 -10.92 -5.51
N HIS A 287 15.29 -11.03 -4.69
CA HIS A 287 15.71 -12.30 -4.06
C HIS A 287 15.52 -12.34 -2.54
N ASN A 288 15.05 -11.26 -1.93
CA ASN A 288 14.77 -11.15 -0.50
C ASN A 288 13.60 -10.19 -0.25
N SER A 289 13.06 -10.18 0.98
CA SER A 289 11.95 -9.30 1.36
C SER A 289 12.18 -7.83 1.02
N LYS A 290 13.39 -7.32 1.28
CA LYS A 290 13.76 -5.91 1.04
C LYS A 290 13.69 -5.55 -0.44
N GLU A 291 14.23 -6.38 -1.32
CA GLU A 291 14.17 -6.17 -2.77
C GLU A 291 12.74 -6.28 -3.30
N MET A 292 11.99 -7.30 -2.87
CA MET A 292 10.60 -7.49 -3.28
C MET A 292 9.71 -6.29 -2.92
N ILE A 293 9.83 -5.79 -1.68
CA ILE A 293 9.13 -4.60 -1.18
C ILE A 293 9.53 -3.37 -2.00
N ARG A 294 10.83 -3.14 -2.20
CA ARG A 294 11.34 -2.01 -2.98
C ARG A 294 10.80 -2.02 -4.41
N SER A 295 10.78 -3.17 -5.07
CA SER A 295 10.28 -3.30 -6.45
C SER A 295 8.77 -3.01 -6.51
N ALA A 296 7.98 -3.48 -5.54
CA ALA A 296 6.56 -3.17 -5.45
C ALA A 296 6.29 -1.67 -5.19
N ASP A 297 7.07 -1.03 -4.32
CA ASP A 297 7.00 0.43 -4.06
C ASP A 297 7.30 1.24 -5.32
N ILE A 298 8.31 0.84 -6.10
CA ILE A 298 8.67 1.52 -7.35
C ILE A 298 7.55 1.38 -8.38
N ALA A 299 6.89 0.22 -8.45
CA ALA A 299 5.72 0.03 -9.28
C ALA A 299 4.54 0.92 -8.83
N ILE A 300 4.28 1.07 -7.52
CA ILE A 300 3.29 2.03 -7.00
C ILE A 300 3.66 3.46 -7.40
N TYR A 301 4.91 3.85 -7.24
CA TYR A 301 5.37 5.18 -7.61
C TYR A 301 5.09 5.45 -9.10
N LYS A 302 5.34 4.46 -9.97
CA LYS A 302 4.99 4.56 -11.40
C LYS A 302 3.49 4.62 -11.66
N ALA A 303 2.67 3.85 -10.94
CA ALA A 303 1.21 3.95 -11.02
C ALA A 303 0.72 5.35 -10.63
N LYS A 304 1.31 5.95 -9.57
CA LYS A 304 0.99 7.32 -9.15
C LYS A 304 1.33 8.38 -10.21
N GLN A 305 2.28 8.11 -11.11
CA GLN A 305 2.66 9.05 -12.18
C GLN A 305 1.71 9.05 -13.38
N ASN A 306 0.90 8.00 -13.56
CA ASN A 306 0.00 7.89 -14.70
C ASN A 306 -1.44 7.69 -14.19
N PRO A 307 -2.30 8.72 -14.25
CA PRO A 307 -3.68 8.64 -13.78
C PRO A 307 -4.48 7.49 -14.41
N ASN A 308 -4.12 7.10 -15.63
CA ASN A 308 -4.79 6.03 -16.39
C ASN A 308 -4.29 4.62 -16.02
N LYS A 309 -3.25 4.50 -15.18
CA LYS A 309 -2.65 3.23 -14.80
C LYS A 309 -2.59 3.05 -13.29
N GLU A 310 -3.64 2.45 -12.76
CA GLU A 310 -3.79 2.19 -11.33
C GLU A 310 -3.24 0.82 -10.89
N ILE A 311 -2.80 0.00 -11.84
CA ILE A 311 -2.15 -1.29 -11.59
C ILE A 311 -0.87 -1.33 -12.43
N GLU A 312 0.28 -1.42 -11.79
CA GLU A 312 1.57 -1.51 -12.45
C GLU A 312 2.38 -2.71 -11.97
N PHE A 313 2.97 -3.42 -12.93
CA PHE A 313 3.92 -4.49 -12.67
C PHE A 313 5.32 -3.90 -12.73
N PHE A 314 6.16 -4.24 -11.75
CA PHE A 314 7.53 -3.82 -11.75
C PHE A 314 8.24 -4.33 -13.02
N VAL A 315 9.00 -3.43 -13.65
CA VAL A 315 9.97 -3.80 -14.67
C VAL A 315 11.28 -3.08 -14.36
N LYS A 316 12.42 -3.74 -14.58
CA LYS A 316 13.75 -3.21 -14.18
C LYS A 316 14.07 -1.80 -14.67
N ASN A 317 13.50 -1.36 -15.80
CA ASN A 317 13.68 0.02 -16.28
C ASN A 317 13.04 1.07 -15.37
N MET A 318 12.01 0.71 -14.59
CA MET A 318 11.35 1.64 -13.66
C MET A 318 12.30 2.15 -12.58
N GLU A 319 13.23 1.34 -12.07
CA GLU A 319 14.20 1.79 -11.07
C GLU A 319 15.05 2.96 -11.57
N LYS A 320 15.49 2.88 -12.83
CA LYS A 320 16.26 3.95 -13.46
C LYS A 320 15.44 5.22 -13.57
N ASP A 321 14.18 5.10 -13.99
CA ASP A 321 13.31 6.26 -14.14
C ASP A 321 13.00 6.96 -12.80
N VAL A 322 12.85 6.22 -11.70
CA VAL A 322 12.65 6.81 -10.37
C VAL A 322 13.89 7.57 -9.92
N ILE A 323 15.07 6.96 -10.06
CA ILE A 323 16.35 7.59 -9.72
C ILE A 323 16.58 8.85 -10.56
N VAL A 324 16.35 8.76 -11.88
CA VAL A 324 16.45 9.88 -12.81
C VAL A 324 15.47 10.99 -12.43
N GLY A 325 14.23 10.66 -12.03
CA GLY A 325 13.24 11.64 -11.60
C GLY A 325 13.67 12.43 -10.36
N VAL A 326 14.19 11.75 -9.33
CA VAL A 326 14.69 12.41 -8.10
C VAL A 326 15.91 13.28 -8.42
N GLN A 327 16.86 12.76 -9.20
CA GLN A 327 18.03 13.54 -9.62
C GLN A 327 17.65 14.75 -10.48
N MET A 328 16.61 14.63 -11.31
CA MET A 328 16.08 15.71 -12.12
C MET A 328 15.42 16.78 -11.27
N GLU A 329 14.66 16.41 -10.23
CA GLU A 329 14.07 17.37 -9.29
C GLU A 329 15.15 18.20 -8.57
N ASP A 330 16.18 17.54 -8.02
CA ASP A 330 17.29 18.23 -7.36
C ASP A 330 18.06 19.14 -8.33
N SER A 331 18.22 18.70 -9.58
CA SER A 331 18.87 19.49 -10.62
C SER A 331 18.01 20.69 -11.04
N LEU A 332 16.69 20.54 -11.12
CA LEU A 332 15.76 21.64 -11.41
C LEU A 332 15.79 22.73 -10.33
N LYS A 333 15.78 22.35 -9.04
CA LYS A 333 15.89 23.32 -7.94
C LYS A 333 17.19 24.13 -8.01
N ARG A 334 18.30 23.48 -8.39
CA ARG A 334 19.58 24.15 -8.61
C ARG A 334 19.55 25.04 -9.86
N ALA A 335 18.96 24.57 -10.95
CA ALA A 335 18.85 25.31 -12.20
C ALA A 335 18.09 26.63 -12.06
N ILE A 336 16.98 26.63 -11.30
CA ILE A 336 16.22 27.85 -10.96
C ILE A 336 17.13 28.84 -10.23
N LYS A 337 17.85 28.38 -9.20
CA LYS A 337 18.74 29.22 -8.39
C LYS A 337 19.95 29.76 -9.18
N ASN A 338 20.46 28.97 -10.11
CA ASN A 338 21.66 29.27 -10.89
C ASN A 338 21.35 29.96 -12.24
N GLU A 339 20.08 30.29 -12.51
CA GLU A 339 19.63 30.91 -13.77
C GLU A 339 20.06 30.13 -15.03
N GLU A 340 19.94 28.79 -14.99
CA GLU A 340 20.37 27.90 -16.08
C GLU A 340 19.37 27.78 -17.25
N PHE A 341 18.22 28.45 -17.14
CA PHE A 341 17.20 28.48 -18.19
C PHE A 341 17.43 29.65 -19.14
N HIS A 342 17.14 29.41 -20.42
CA HIS A 342 17.08 30.46 -21.43
C HIS A 342 15.89 30.23 -22.35
N LEU A 343 15.51 31.28 -23.08
CA LEU A 343 14.39 31.24 -24.01
C LEU A 343 14.91 31.33 -25.44
N VAL A 344 14.29 30.57 -26.33
CA VAL A 344 14.39 30.74 -27.78
C VAL A 344 13.00 30.97 -28.34
N PHE A 345 12.91 31.61 -29.49
CA PHE A 345 11.65 32.03 -30.09
C PHE A 345 11.52 31.43 -31.47
N GLN A 346 10.42 30.73 -31.73
CA GLN A 346 10.15 30.17 -33.04
C GLN A 346 9.17 31.08 -33.79
N PRO A 347 9.55 31.64 -34.95
CA PRO A 347 8.66 32.52 -35.70
C PRO A 347 7.48 31.74 -36.30
N GLN A 348 6.33 32.40 -36.34
CA GLN A 348 5.10 31.95 -36.97
C GLN A 348 4.76 32.92 -38.10
N TYR A 349 4.28 32.40 -39.22
CA TYR A 349 4.01 33.19 -40.43
C TYR A 349 2.55 33.06 -40.84
N LYS A 350 2.06 34.01 -41.65
CA LYS A 350 0.85 33.79 -42.45
C LYS A 350 1.08 32.68 -43.46
N ILE A 351 -0.01 32.13 -43.98
CA ILE A 351 0.01 31.07 -44.99
C ILE A 351 0.85 31.41 -46.23
N ASP A 352 1.03 32.70 -46.53
CA ASP A 352 1.91 33.20 -47.59
C ASP A 352 3.40 32.92 -47.34
N GLY A 353 3.78 32.52 -46.12
CA GLY A 353 5.16 32.22 -45.71
C GLY A 353 6.07 33.46 -45.60
N GLU A 354 5.55 34.65 -45.90
CA GLU A 354 6.34 35.89 -45.97
C GLU A 354 6.07 36.81 -44.79
N LYS A 355 4.80 36.93 -44.37
CA LYS A 355 4.42 37.86 -43.31
C LYS A 355 4.50 37.20 -41.94
N LEU A 356 5.33 37.77 -41.08
CA LEU A 356 5.43 37.37 -39.68
C LEU A 356 4.11 37.60 -38.95
N ARG A 357 3.59 36.56 -38.31
CA ARG A 357 2.47 36.59 -37.36
C ARG A 357 2.95 36.93 -35.96
N GLY A 358 4.00 36.24 -35.52
CA GLY A 358 4.37 36.20 -34.11
C GLY A 358 5.50 35.23 -33.82
N PHE A 359 5.71 34.95 -32.55
CA PHE A 359 6.72 34.03 -32.07
C PHE A 359 6.16 33.14 -30.96
N GLU A 360 6.42 31.84 -31.04
CA GLU A 360 6.25 30.94 -29.91
C GLU A 360 7.50 30.96 -29.02
N THR A 361 7.30 31.13 -27.71
CA THR A 361 8.37 31.10 -26.73
C THR A 361 8.64 29.68 -26.26
N LEU A 362 9.87 29.21 -26.46
CA LEU A 362 10.29 27.88 -26.08
C LEU A 362 11.41 27.94 -25.03
N ILE A 363 11.15 27.35 -23.86
CA ILE A 363 12.16 27.22 -22.81
C ILE A 363 13.25 26.21 -23.21
N ARG A 364 14.48 26.50 -22.84
CA ARG A 364 15.64 25.63 -22.98
C ARG A 364 16.41 25.60 -21.67
N TRP A 365 16.93 24.44 -21.32
CA TRP A 365 17.76 24.28 -20.14
C TRP A 365 19.15 23.81 -20.55
N HIS A 366 20.16 24.56 -20.12
CA HIS A 366 21.55 24.15 -20.22
C HIS A 366 22.13 23.98 -18.82
N SER A 367 22.17 22.75 -18.35
CA SER A 367 22.77 22.40 -17.07
C SER A 367 24.28 22.50 -17.13
N THR A 368 24.87 23.13 -16.12
CA THR A 368 26.33 23.21 -15.96
C THR A 368 27.00 21.84 -15.82
N GLU A 369 26.28 20.84 -15.30
CA GLU A 369 26.78 19.48 -15.07
C GLU A 369 26.43 18.52 -16.21
N GLN A 370 25.25 18.66 -16.81
CA GLN A 370 24.68 17.67 -17.75
C GLN A 370 24.56 18.19 -19.19
N GLY A 371 24.92 19.45 -19.45
CA GLY A 371 24.77 20.08 -20.75
C GLY A 371 23.30 20.36 -21.08
N THR A 372 22.94 20.30 -22.37
CA THR A 372 21.59 20.64 -22.82
C THR A 372 20.58 19.55 -22.45
N ILE A 373 19.54 19.93 -21.71
CA ILE A 373 18.46 19.04 -21.28
C ILE A 373 17.18 19.39 -22.04
N SER A 374 16.52 18.37 -22.60
CA SER A 374 15.28 18.55 -23.36
C SER A 374 14.10 18.93 -22.45
N PRO A 375 13.25 19.89 -22.84
CA PRO A 375 11.98 20.19 -22.16
C PRO A 375 11.11 18.96 -21.89
N ALA A 376 11.07 18.01 -22.82
CA ALA A 376 10.31 16.76 -22.68
C ALA A 376 10.77 15.89 -21.48
N LEU A 377 11.99 16.10 -20.97
CA LEU A 377 12.51 15.39 -19.80
C LEU A 377 12.21 16.10 -18.48
N PHE A 378 12.28 17.43 -18.46
CA PHE A 378 12.23 18.18 -17.20
C PHE A 378 10.87 18.82 -16.91
N ILE A 379 10.09 19.21 -17.93
CA ILE A 379 8.75 19.79 -17.73
C ILE A 379 7.83 18.83 -16.97
N PRO A 380 7.75 17.52 -17.31
CA PRO A 380 6.91 16.59 -16.55
C PRO A 380 7.33 16.45 -15.08
N VAL A 381 8.63 16.62 -14.76
CA VAL A 381 9.14 16.60 -13.39
C VAL A 381 8.78 17.90 -12.67
N ALA A 382 8.92 19.05 -13.34
CA ALA A 382 8.53 20.35 -12.81
C ALA A 382 7.04 20.43 -12.48
N GLU A 383 6.17 19.87 -13.33
CA GLU A 383 4.73 19.80 -13.09
C GLU A 383 4.39 18.96 -11.87
N LYS A 384 4.96 17.75 -11.77
CA LYS A 384 4.73 16.83 -10.65
C LYS A 384 5.20 17.39 -9.30
N THR A 385 6.28 18.16 -9.31
CA THR A 385 6.89 18.74 -8.10
C THR A 385 6.33 20.12 -7.75
N GLY A 386 5.49 20.70 -8.62
CA GLY A 386 4.97 22.06 -8.48
C GLY A 386 5.98 23.17 -8.84
N LEU A 387 7.24 22.82 -9.15
CA LEU A 387 8.26 23.77 -9.60
C LEU A 387 7.88 24.47 -10.91
N ILE A 388 6.98 23.89 -11.70
CA ILE A 388 6.46 24.50 -12.94
C ILE A 388 5.82 25.87 -12.70
N LYS A 389 5.31 26.14 -11.49
CA LYS A 389 4.72 27.44 -11.15
C LYS A 389 5.76 28.55 -11.14
N GLU A 390 6.90 28.30 -10.47
CA GLU A 390 8.02 29.23 -10.39
C GLU A 390 8.69 29.39 -11.77
N ILE A 391 8.92 28.27 -12.47
CA ILE A 391 9.47 28.28 -13.83
C ILE A 391 8.54 29.05 -14.78
N GLY A 392 7.23 28.80 -14.71
CA GLY A 392 6.24 29.42 -15.57
C GLY A 392 6.12 30.92 -15.35
N GLU A 393 6.14 31.41 -14.10
CA GLU A 393 6.22 32.86 -13.83
C GLU A 393 7.50 33.47 -14.41
N TRP A 394 8.65 32.80 -14.24
CA TRP A 394 9.91 33.24 -14.83
C TRP A 394 9.84 33.28 -16.36
N VAL A 395 9.26 32.25 -17.01
CA VAL A 395 9.06 32.20 -18.47
C VAL A 395 8.22 33.39 -18.90
N ILE A 396 7.00 33.57 -18.37
CA ILE A 396 6.09 34.64 -18.79
C ILE A 396 6.78 36.01 -18.71
N ARG A 397 7.38 36.31 -17.56
CA ARG A 397 8.05 37.59 -17.33
C ARG A 397 9.24 37.80 -18.26
N THR A 398 10.07 36.78 -18.43
CA THR A 398 11.28 36.87 -19.26
C THR A 398 10.94 36.94 -20.74
N SER A 399 9.92 36.20 -21.19
CA SER A 399 9.38 36.27 -22.56
C SER A 399 8.91 37.67 -22.87
N ILE A 400 8.10 38.29 -22.00
CA ILE A 400 7.59 39.65 -22.19
C ILE A 400 8.73 40.67 -22.27
N ARG A 401 9.71 40.59 -21.37
CA ARG A 401 10.86 41.50 -21.37
C ARG A 401 11.67 41.41 -22.65
N LYS A 402 11.98 40.19 -23.09
CA LYS A 402 12.74 39.94 -24.33
C LYS A 402 11.94 40.37 -25.56
N PHE A 403 10.66 40.04 -25.59
CA PHE A 403 9.76 40.41 -26.68
C PHE A 403 9.64 41.92 -26.87
N LYS A 404 9.54 42.70 -25.77
CA LYS A 404 9.51 44.16 -25.85
C LYS A 404 10.77 44.77 -26.48
N LEU A 405 11.94 44.19 -26.24
CA LEU A 405 13.19 44.64 -26.87
C LEU A 405 13.21 44.33 -28.38
N LEU A 406 12.56 43.24 -28.77
CA LEU A 406 12.45 42.85 -30.17
C LEU A 406 11.38 43.67 -30.91
N GLU A 407 10.30 44.06 -30.21
CA GLU A 407 9.18 44.83 -30.77
C GLU A 407 9.62 46.11 -31.49
N GLU A 408 10.65 46.81 -30.99
CA GLU A 408 11.15 48.06 -31.58
C GLU A 408 11.65 47.88 -33.03
N ASN A 409 11.96 46.66 -33.45
CA ASN A 409 12.48 46.36 -34.79
C ASN A 409 11.40 45.99 -35.80
N PHE A 410 10.14 45.76 -35.38
CA PHE A 410 9.08 45.31 -36.27
C PHE A 410 8.13 46.44 -36.67
N LYS A 411 7.72 46.47 -37.95
CA LYS A 411 6.73 47.42 -38.47
C LYS A 411 5.30 47.08 -38.07
N GLU A 412 4.99 45.78 -37.98
CA GLU A 412 3.71 45.26 -37.48
C GLU A 412 3.95 44.56 -36.15
N ILE A 413 2.98 44.69 -35.23
CA ILE A 413 3.10 44.17 -33.87
C ILE A 413 2.94 42.64 -33.92
N PRO A 414 3.97 41.85 -33.60
CA PRO A 414 3.85 40.40 -33.57
C PRO A 414 3.02 39.95 -32.35
N VAL A 415 2.48 38.74 -32.41
CA VAL A 415 1.94 38.03 -31.23
C VAL A 415 3.07 37.24 -30.55
N LEU A 416 3.07 37.20 -29.21
CA LEU A 416 3.98 36.37 -28.42
C LEU A 416 3.21 35.22 -27.77
N SER A 417 3.44 34.01 -28.24
CA SER A 417 2.81 32.80 -27.71
C SER A 417 3.66 32.17 -26.60
N ILE A 418 3.01 31.74 -25.52
CA ILE A 418 3.64 31.16 -24.34
C ILE A 418 2.82 29.95 -23.88
N ASN A 419 3.47 28.78 -23.81
CA ASN A 419 2.92 27.56 -23.27
C ASN A 419 2.61 27.65 -21.76
N ILE A 420 1.40 27.26 -21.36
CA ILE A 420 0.94 27.26 -19.97
C ILE A 420 0.55 25.84 -19.54
N SER A 421 1.14 25.38 -18.44
CA SER A 421 0.81 24.09 -17.84
C SER A 421 -0.56 24.07 -17.16
N VAL A 422 -1.22 22.90 -17.16
CA VAL A 422 -2.44 22.63 -16.39
C VAL A 422 -2.27 22.96 -14.90
N VAL A 423 -1.08 22.68 -14.34
CA VAL A 423 -0.78 22.91 -12.92
C VAL A 423 -0.75 24.41 -12.59
N GLN A 424 -0.43 25.26 -13.57
CA GLN A 424 -0.49 26.71 -13.42
C GLN A 424 -1.93 27.22 -13.52
N LEU A 425 -2.71 26.71 -14.48
CA LEU A 425 -4.11 27.13 -14.67
C LEU A 425 -5.03 26.74 -13.52
N THR A 426 -4.69 25.65 -12.82
CA THR A 426 -5.40 25.20 -11.61
C THR A 426 -4.95 25.94 -10.34
N ASP A 427 -3.99 26.85 -10.42
CA ASP A 427 -3.56 27.67 -9.30
C ASP A 427 -4.50 28.88 -9.09
N PRO A 428 -5.13 29.01 -7.91
CA PRO A 428 -6.01 30.13 -7.59
C PRO A 428 -5.39 31.51 -7.81
N ASP A 429 -4.07 31.64 -7.67
CA ASP A 429 -3.37 32.92 -7.77
C ASP A 429 -2.85 33.21 -9.18
N PHE A 430 -3.02 32.30 -10.15
CA PHE A 430 -2.41 32.42 -11.48
C PHE A 430 -2.86 33.68 -12.24
N VAL A 431 -4.17 33.91 -12.33
CA VAL A 431 -4.71 35.09 -13.04
C VAL A 431 -4.20 36.39 -12.40
N ALA A 432 -4.15 36.44 -11.07
CA ALA A 432 -3.66 37.60 -10.34
C ALA A 432 -2.15 37.84 -10.61
N ALA A 433 -1.36 36.76 -10.66
CA ALA A 433 0.05 36.82 -11.00
C ALA A 433 0.27 37.31 -12.44
N VAL A 434 -0.47 36.79 -13.42
CA VAL A 434 -0.41 37.23 -14.82
C VAL A 434 -0.78 38.70 -14.95
N LYS A 435 -1.88 39.14 -14.32
CA LYS A 435 -2.30 40.54 -14.33
C LYS A 435 -1.19 41.46 -13.77
N ARG A 436 -0.59 41.08 -12.65
CA ARG A 436 0.53 41.81 -12.05
C ARG A 436 1.72 41.90 -13.01
N ILE A 437 2.09 40.82 -13.69
CA ILE A 437 3.19 40.82 -14.67
C ILE A 437 2.86 41.76 -15.84
N ILE A 438 1.64 41.73 -16.37
CA ILE A 438 1.20 42.63 -17.44
C ILE A 438 1.30 44.09 -17.02
N ASP A 439 0.83 44.41 -15.80
CA ASP A 439 0.86 45.77 -15.23
C ASP A 439 2.32 46.26 -14.99
N GLU A 440 3.18 45.41 -14.43
CA GLU A 440 4.60 45.71 -14.15
C GLU A 440 5.42 45.90 -15.43
N GLU A 441 5.26 45.00 -16.40
CA GLU A 441 6.00 45.02 -17.66
C GLU A 441 5.35 45.95 -18.70
N LYS A 442 4.17 46.51 -18.42
CA LYS A 442 3.44 47.46 -19.28
C LYS A 442 3.21 46.94 -20.70
N ILE A 443 2.90 45.65 -20.83
CA ILE A 443 2.52 45.05 -22.11
C ILE A 443 1.00 45.11 -22.27
N LYS A 444 0.49 45.15 -23.51
CA LYS A 444 -0.94 45.05 -23.78
C LYS A 444 -1.30 43.58 -23.96
N GLY A 445 -2.37 43.11 -23.31
CA GLY A 445 -2.76 41.69 -23.32
C GLY A 445 -2.93 41.11 -24.72
N PHE A 446 -3.44 41.88 -25.69
CA PHE A 446 -3.64 41.39 -27.07
C PHE A 446 -2.36 41.04 -27.83
N LYS A 447 -1.19 41.36 -27.26
CA LYS A 447 0.11 40.93 -27.79
C LYS A 447 0.53 39.56 -27.27
N LEU A 448 -0.21 39.01 -26.30
CA LEU A 448 0.08 37.73 -25.67
C LEU A 448 -0.93 36.69 -26.11
N GLU A 449 -0.42 35.50 -26.37
CA GLU A 449 -1.21 34.31 -26.63
C GLU A 449 -0.75 33.22 -25.66
N PHE A 450 -1.69 32.63 -24.93
CA PHE A 450 -1.41 31.51 -24.03
C PHE A 450 -1.83 30.21 -24.70
N GLU A 451 -0.86 29.31 -24.82
CA GLU A 451 -1.02 27.99 -25.43
C GLU A 451 -1.31 26.96 -24.35
N ILE A 452 -2.38 26.17 -24.55
CA ILE A 452 -2.84 25.14 -23.61
C ILE A 452 -3.05 23.82 -24.33
N THR A 453 -2.68 22.71 -23.71
CA THR A 453 -2.89 21.37 -24.32
C THR A 453 -4.33 20.88 -24.18
N GLU A 454 -4.73 19.96 -25.05
CA GLU A 454 -6.02 19.25 -24.99
C GLU A 454 -6.18 18.38 -23.72
N SER A 455 -5.07 17.93 -23.13
CA SER A 455 -5.05 17.07 -21.94
C SER A 455 -5.59 17.74 -20.66
N LEU A 456 -5.71 19.07 -20.71
CA LEU A 456 -6.13 19.93 -19.61
C LEU A 456 -7.56 19.62 -19.12
N PHE A 457 -8.38 19.00 -19.97
CA PHE A 457 -9.80 18.79 -19.71
C PHE A 457 -10.15 17.44 -19.05
N ILE A 458 -9.18 16.72 -18.50
CA ILE A 458 -9.41 15.44 -17.80
C ILE A 458 -9.87 15.65 -16.33
N SER A 459 -9.66 16.84 -15.74
CA SER A 459 -10.06 17.16 -14.36
C SER A 459 -10.44 18.63 -14.16
N ASP A 460 -11.56 18.89 -13.47
CA ASP A 460 -12.04 20.22 -13.01
C ASP A 460 -12.29 21.27 -14.11
N GLN A 461 -13.02 20.86 -15.15
CA GLN A 461 -13.25 21.63 -16.39
C GLN A 461 -13.92 23.00 -16.17
N GLU A 462 -14.89 23.11 -15.27
CA GLU A 462 -15.63 24.38 -15.07
C GLU A 462 -14.72 25.47 -14.51
N TYR A 463 -13.85 25.14 -13.56
CA TYR A 463 -12.89 26.07 -12.97
C TYR A 463 -11.90 26.59 -14.02
N VAL A 464 -11.34 25.69 -14.82
CA VAL A 464 -10.42 26.04 -15.90
C VAL A 464 -11.07 27.01 -16.89
N ILE A 465 -12.30 26.73 -17.33
CA ILE A 465 -13.00 27.57 -18.30
C ILE A 465 -13.17 28.99 -17.75
N ASP A 466 -13.55 29.14 -16.46
CA ASP A 466 -13.63 30.44 -15.79
C ASP A 466 -12.28 31.17 -15.75
N VAL A 467 -11.18 30.45 -15.48
CA VAL A 467 -9.82 31.01 -15.55
C VAL A 467 -9.48 31.50 -16.96
N LEU A 468 -9.84 30.76 -18.01
CA LEU A 468 -9.60 31.18 -19.39
C LEU A 468 -10.40 32.45 -19.75
N TYR A 469 -11.66 32.56 -19.34
CA TYR A 469 -12.43 33.80 -19.53
C TYR A 469 -11.80 34.99 -18.80
N LYS A 470 -11.30 34.80 -17.57
CA LYS A 470 -10.59 35.86 -16.84
C LYS A 470 -9.30 36.29 -17.56
N LEU A 471 -8.58 35.38 -18.20
CA LEU A 471 -7.41 35.72 -19.03
C LEU A 471 -7.82 36.50 -20.29
N LYS A 472 -8.96 36.15 -20.91
CA LYS A 472 -9.55 36.91 -22.03
C LYS A 472 -9.93 38.33 -21.62
N GLU A 473 -10.43 38.54 -20.40
CA GLU A 473 -10.72 39.87 -19.86
C GLU A 473 -9.47 40.76 -19.74
N LEU A 474 -8.28 40.15 -19.58
CA LEU A 474 -6.99 40.85 -19.67
C LEU A 474 -6.56 41.16 -21.11
N GLY A 475 -7.34 40.70 -22.10
CA GLY A 475 -7.09 40.85 -23.53
C GLY A 475 -6.15 39.81 -24.13
N ILE A 476 -5.80 38.76 -23.39
CA ILE A 476 -4.89 37.69 -23.84
C ILE A 476 -5.62 36.77 -24.80
N SER A 477 -4.97 36.34 -25.89
CA SER A 477 -5.51 35.31 -26.79
C SER A 477 -5.26 33.91 -26.24
N ILE A 478 -6.19 32.97 -26.47
CA ILE A 478 -6.06 31.58 -26.03
C ILE A 478 -5.92 30.68 -27.25
N ALA A 479 -4.83 29.91 -27.28
CA ALA A 479 -4.53 28.93 -28.31
C ALA A 479 -4.58 27.52 -27.73
N MET A 480 -5.19 26.59 -28.47
CA MET A 480 -5.12 25.16 -28.14
C MET A 480 -3.96 24.52 -28.90
N ASP A 481 -3.02 23.96 -28.14
CA ASP A 481 -1.82 23.29 -28.63
C ASP A 481 -2.03 21.78 -28.77
N ASP A 482 -1.20 21.14 -29.61
CA ASP A 482 -1.22 19.70 -29.91
C ASP A 482 -2.60 19.13 -30.34
N PHE A 483 -3.42 19.92 -31.04
CA PHE A 483 -4.82 19.56 -31.31
C PHE A 483 -4.96 18.27 -32.13
N GLY A 484 -5.79 17.33 -31.63
CA GLY A 484 -6.10 16.07 -32.29
C GLY A 484 -5.29 14.87 -31.78
N THR A 485 -4.34 15.09 -30.86
CA THR A 485 -3.60 14.02 -30.19
C THR A 485 -4.26 13.58 -28.87
N GLY A 486 -5.26 14.33 -28.38
CA GLY A 486 -5.95 14.11 -27.11
C GLY A 486 -7.39 13.57 -27.23
N TYR A 487 -8.15 13.70 -26.13
CA TYR A 487 -9.52 13.19 -25.96
C TYR A 487 -10.55 14.32 -25.67
N ALA A 488 -10.41 15.50 -26.26
CA ALA A 488 -11.40 16.56 -26.13
C ALA A 488 -12.66 16.17 -26.89
N SER A 489 -13.77 16.05 -26.16
CA SER A 489 -15.07 15.97 -26.78
C SER A 489 -15.37 17.29 -27.48
N LEU A 490 -15.70 17.22 -28.78
CA LEU A 490 -16.11 18.36 -29.60
C LEU A 490 -17.20 19.23 -28.95
N SER A 491 -18.06 18.62 -28.12
CA SER A 491 -19.09 19.32 -27.35
C SER A 491 -18.53 20.35 -26.36
N TYR A 492 -17.35 20.09 -25.79
CA TYR A 492 -16.73 20.97 -24.80
C TYR A 492 -15.90 22.07 -25.45
N LEU A 493 -15.26 21.79 -26.59
CA LEU A 493 -14.48 22.78 -27.33
C LEU A 493 -15.31 24.03 -27.67
N GLN A 494 -16.61 23.87 -27.92
CA GLN A 494 -17.54 24.98 -28.19
C GLN A 494 -17.72 25.96 -27.02
N HIS A 495 -17.40 25.56 -25.79
CA HIS A 495 -17.57 26.39 -24.60
C HIS A 495 -16.29 27.11 -24.17
N ILE A 496 -15.16 26.77 -24.77
CA ILE A 496 -13.85 27.33 -24.46
C ILE A 496 -13.66 28.61 -25.29
N PRO A 497 -13.18 29.71 -24.70
CA PRO A 497 -12.96 30.95 -25.43
C PRO A 497 -11.66 30.90 -26.26
N LEU A 498 -11.58 29.96 -27.20
CA LEU A 498 -10.43 29.77 -28.09
C LEU A 498 -10.41 30.82 -29.19
N ASP A 499 -9.21 31.35 -29.47
CA ASP A 499 -8.94 32.19 -30.63
C ASP A 499 -8.17 31.42 -31.72
N VAL A 500 -7.38 30.43 -31.31
CA VAL A 500 -6.45 29.70 -32.17
C VAL A 500 -6.43 28.21 -31.86
N ILE A 501 -6.30 27.39 -32.90
CA ILE A 501 -5.99 25.96 -32.82
C ILE A 501 -4.65 25.72 -33.52
N LYS A 502 -3.74 25.00 -32.87
CA LYS A 502 -2.46 24.56 -33.44
C LYS A 502 -2.58 23.07 -33.78
N ILE A 503 -2.42 22.74 -35.08
CA ILE A 503 -2.47 21.36 -35.56
C ILE A 503 -1.11 20.71 -35.30
N ASP A 504 -1.11 19.63 -34.51
CA ASP A 504 0.10 18.90 -34.15
C ASP A 504 0.87 18.40 -35.38
N LYS A 505 2.20 18.40 -35.25
CA LYS A 505 3.13 17.95 -36.28
C LYS A 505 2.81 16.54 -36.79
N ALA A 506 2.32 15.63 -35.94
CA ALA A 506 2.03 14.26 -36.36
C ALA A 506 1.00 14.20 -37.50
N PHE A 507 0.06 15.15 -37.57
CA PHE A 507 -0.87 15.25 -38.69
C PHE A 507 -0.24 15.87 -39.95
N ILE A 508 0.66 16.84 -39.77
CA ILE A 508 1.37 17.50 -40.86
C ILE A 508 2.37 16.56 -41.53
N ASP A 509 3.03 15.69 -40.77
CA ASP A 509 3.94 14.66 -41.29
C ASP A 509 3.25 13.63 -42.20
N LEU A 510 1.93 13.43 -42.05
CA LEU A 510 1.15 12.52 -42.90
C LEU A 510 0.88 13.07 -44.30
N ILE A 511 0.94 14.40 -44.48
CA ILE A 511 0.67 15.06 -45.77
C ILE A 511 1.63 14.56 -46.85
N SER A 512 2.92 14.44 -46.54
CA SER A 512 3.94 13.99 -47.48
C SER A 512 3.93 12.47 -47.73
N GLN A 513 3.23 11.68 -46.90
CA GLN A 513 3.28 10.22 -46.94
C GLN A 513 2.10 9.59 -47.71
N ASN A 514 0.91 10.21 -47.70
CA ASN A 514 -0.26 9.72 -48.42
C ASN A 514 -1.29 10.85 -48.73
N PRO A 515 -1.05 11.69 -49.75
CA PRO A 515 -1.92 12.82 -50.10
C PRO A 515 -3.37 12.42 -50.44
N GLU A 516 -3.59 11.18 -50.91
CA GLU A 516 -4.90 10.67 -51.35
C GLU A 516 -5.64 9.83 -50.29
N SER A 517 -5.15 9.77 -49.03
CA SER A 517 -5.82 8.93 -48.03
C SER A 517 -7.16 9.53 -47.56
N GLU A 518 -8.23 8.73 -47.58
CA GLU A 518 -9.58 9.08 -47.08
C GLU A 518 -9.63 9.39 -45.56
N LYS A 519 -8.49 9.38 -44.85
CA LYS A 519 -8.39 9.50 -43.38
C LYS A 519 -7.56 10.71 -42.90
N MET A 520 -7.42 11.75 -43.71
CA MET A 520 -6.72 12.97 -43.30
C MET A 520 -7.60 13.84 -42.40
N MET A 521 -7.06 14.18 -41.21
CA MET A 521 -7.74 15.04 -40.24
C MET A 521 -7.49 16.54 -40.47
N VAL A 522 -6.45 16.91 -41.22
CA VAL A 522 -6.06 18.34 -41.40
C VAL A 522 -7.19 19.17 -42.03
N PRO A 523 -7.81 18.79 -43.17
CA PRO A 523 -8.89 19.60 -43.75
C PRO A 523 -10.13 19.73 -42.85
N PRO A 524 -10.67 18.64 -42.25
CA PRO A 524 -11.78 18.75 -41.32
C PRO A 524 -11.51 19.65 -40.11
N ILE A 525 -10.27 19.65 -39.58
CA ILE A 525 -9.88 20.54 -38.47
C ILE A 525 -9.92 22.00 -38.91
N ILE A 526 -9.38 22.31 -40.10
CA ILE A 526 -9.39 23.67 -40.65
C ILE A 526 -10.82 24.16 -40.87
N GLU A 527 -11.67 23.34 -41.51
CA GLU A 527 -13.07 23.69 -41.76
C GLU A 527 -13.85 23.95 -40.47
N MET A 528 -13.65 23.11 -39.44
CA MET A 528 -14.27 23.29 -38.13
C MET A 528 -13.84 24.61 -37.47
N ALA A 529 -12.53 24.88 -37.46
CA ALA A 529 -12.00 26.10 -36.87
C ALA A 529 -12.57 27.35 -37.58
N GLN A 530 -12.62 27.33 -38.91
CA GLN A 530 -13.23 28.41 -39.70
C GLN A 530 -14.71 28.62 -39.36
N GLN A 531 -15.49 27.55 -39.20
CA GLN A 531 -16.90 27.66 -38.80
C GLN A 531 -17.09 28.29 -37.41
N TRP A 532 -16.12 28.10 -36.51
CA TRP A 532 -16.15 28.68 -35.16
C TRP A 532 -15.49 30.06 -35.10
N GLY A 533 -14.96 30.57 -36.21
CA GLY A 533 -14.22 31.83 -36.24
C GLY A 533 -12.85 31.77 -35.56
N ILE A 534 -12.32 30.56 -35.39
CA ILE A 534 -11.02 30.26 -34.79
C ILE A 534 -9.96 30.19 -35.88
N LYS A 535 -8.76 30.71 -35.60
CA LYS A 535 -7.63 30.67 -36.51
C LYS A 535 -6.82 29.39 -36.38
N VAL A 536 -6.19 28.96 -37.45
CA VAL A 536 -5.39 27.72 -37.45
C VAL A 536 -3.91 28.00 -37.69
N VAL A 537 -3.06 27.42 -36.83
CA VAL A 537 -1.61 27.34 -37.03
C VAL A 537 -1.26 25.88 -37.32
N ALA A 538 -0.59 25.61 -38.44
CA ALA A 538 -0.04 24.28 -38.72
C ALA A 538 1.40 24.19 -38.22
N GLU A 539 1.70 23.20 -37.39
CA GLU A 539 3.02 23.02 -36.79
C GLU A 539 3.89 21.98 -37.50
N GLY A 540 5.21 22.16 -37.38
CA GLY A 540 6.15 21.19 -37.93
C GLY A 540 6.15 21.15 -39.46
N VAL A 541 5.85 22.26 -40.13
CA VAL A 541 5.95 22.37 -41.59
C VAL A 541 7.42 22.32 -42.00
N GLU A 542 7.82 21.26 -42.70
CA GLU A 542 9.22 20.97 -43.05
C GLU A 542 9.46 20.93 -44.57
N THR A 543 8.41 20.80 -45.39
CA THR A 543 8.48 20.63 -46.84
C THR A 543 7.59 21.61 -47.60
N VAL A 544 7.96 21.94 -48.83
CA VAL A 544 7.17 22.83 -49.70
C VAL A 544 5.85 22.18 -50.09
N GLU A 545 5.81 20.85 -50.16
CA GLU A 545 4.60 20.07 -50.42
C GLU A 545 3.57 20.24 -49.28
N GLN A 546 4.02 20.22 -48.02
CA GLN A 546 3.15 20.51 -46.87
C GLN A 546 2.62 21.95 -46.92
N LEU A 547 3.47 22.91 -47.28
CA LEU A 547 3.08 24.31 -47.43
C LEU A 547 1.93 24.47 -48.44
N HIS A 548 2.12 23.99 -49.67
CA HIS A 548 1.09 24.11 -50.71
C HIS A 548 -0.20 23.39 -50.32
N TYR A 549 -0.10 22.20 -49.70
CA TYR A 549 -1.29 21.50 -49.21
C TYR A 549 -2.08 22.33 -48.19
N LEU A 550 -1.39 22.98 -47.25
CA LEU A 550 -2.03 23.83 -46.24
C LEU A 550 -2.62 25.10 -46.85
N GLU A 551 -1.96 25.66 -47.88
CA GLU A 551 -2.46 26.81 -48.65
C GLU A 551 -3.75 26.46 -49.41
N ASP A 552 -3.77 25.33 -50.11
CA ASP A 552 -4.94 24.83 -50.84
C ASP A 552 -6.17 24.62 -49.95
N HIS A 553 -5.93 24.31 -48.66
CA HIS A 553 -6.98 24.12 -47.66
C HIS A 553 -7.26 25.37 -46.81
N ASN A 554 -6.71 26.54 -47.17
CA ASN A 554 -6.93 27.81 -46.49
C ASN A 554 -6.56 27.82 -45.00
N CYS A 555 -5.43 27.19 -44.64
CA CYS A 555 -4.84 27.35 -43.31
C CYS A 555 -4.45 28.83 -43.09
N ASP A 556 -4.54 29.37 -41.86
CA ASP A 556 -4.24 30.79 -41.62
C ASP A 556 -2.74 31.05 -41.43
N TYR A 557 -2.07 30.18 -40.68
CA TYR A 557 -0.72 30.38 -40.18
C TYR A 557 0.13 29.12 -40.22
N LEU A 558 1.45 29.31 -40.25
CA LEU A 558 2.44 28.25 -40.38
C LEU A 558 3.55 28.41 -39.35
N GLN A 559 4.01 27.28 -38.82
CA GLN A 559 5.19 27.18 -37.98
C GLN A 559 5.97 25.92 -38.34
N GLY A 560 7.27 26.04 -38.59
CA GLY A 560 8.08 24.87 -38.90
C GLY A 560 9.47 25.18 -39.42
N PHE A 561 10.28 24.13 -39.57
CA PHE A 561 11.68 24.27 -39.95
C PHE A 561 11.90 24.63 -41.42
N LEU A 562 10.86 24.49 -42.26
CA LEU A 562 10.90 25.00 -43.64
C LEU A 562 11.20 26.50 -43.66
N LEU A 563 10.61 27.25 -42.72
CA LEU A 563 10.77 28.69 -42.60
C LEU A 563 11.95 28.99 -41.67
N ASN A 564 11.80 28.72 -40.38
CA ASN A 564 12.84 28.95 -39.39
C ASN A 564 12.78 27.95 -38.24
N LYS A 565 13.96 27.46 -37.84
CA LYS A 565 14.17 26.81 -36.54
C LYS A 565 14.03 27.83 -35.41
N PRO A 566 13.81 27.39 -34.15
CA PRO A 566 13.82 28.29 -33.01
C PRO A 566 15.11 29.13 -32.96
N LEU A 567 14.94 30.45 -32.80
CA LEU A 567 16.00 31.45 -32.88
C LEU A 567 16.26 32.05 -31.49
N SER A 568 17.53 32.32 -31.19
CA SER A 568 17.90 33.19 -30.06
C SER A 568 17.61 34.66 -30.39
N GLU A 569 17.54 35.54 -29.38
CA GLU A 569 17.37 36.99 -29.57
C GLU A 569 18.36 37.59 -30.58
N TYR A 570 19.62 37.16 -30.54
CA TYR A 570 20.66 37.61 -31.46
C TYR A 570 20.41 37.16 -32.90
N GLN A 571 19.77 36.01 -33.10
CA GLN A 571 19.41 35.54 -34.43
C GLN A 571 18.17 36.26 -34.96
N ILE A 572 17.19 36.55 -34.10
CA ILE A 572 15.99 37.31 -34.50
C ILE A 572 16.37 38.67 -35.05
N SER A 573 17.24 39.43 -34.36
CA SER A 573 17.70 40.76 -34.80
C SER A 573 18.54 40.78 -36.08
N LYS A 574 18.90 39.60 -36.61
CA LYS A 574 19.57 39.47 -37.92
C LYS A 574 18.63 39.05 -39.03
N VAL A 575 17.58 38.31 -38.69
CA VAL A 575 16.62 37.75 -39.66
C VAL A 575 15.52 38.77 -39.97
N PHE A 576 15.11 39.53 -38.97
CA PHE A 576 14.09 40.58 -39.05
C PHE A 576 14.69 41.92 -38.66
#